data_AF-A0A139D2Z5-F1
#
_entry.id   AF-A0A139D2Z5-F1
#
_cell.length_a   1.000
_cell.length_b   1.000
_cell.length_c   1.000
_cell.angle_alpha   90.00
_cell.angle_beta   90.00
_cell.angle_gamma   90.00
#
_symmetry.space_group_name_H-M   'P 1'
#
loop_
_entity.id
_entity.type
_entity.pdbx_description
1 polymer ?
#
loop_
_entity_poly.entity_id
_entity_poly.type
_entity_poly.pdbx_seq_one_letter_code
_entity_poly.pdbx_strand_id
1 'polypeptide(L)'
;MEINKIGEVRSKYKEPVGPDEMRKTKSIIEVEAEYVDGLDQIEDYEYLQILFYFHKSEGYDLISKRRRGPERGLFTSRSPRRPTPIGITTVELLKREGNKLHVYGLDAIDGTPVIDIKPYASFMDQPTLSLQKKTPRYRINKLIKYQNQHDLLLKAGELHGHYCPYLALGVLAAADVLKRFGAENDGMEDLLAVVETNSCFSDGIQYTAGTTFGNNSLIYRDFGKTAVTFVKRGDSTKNLRYYFKDSDLIEREYPEAALKKL
;
A
#
# COMPACT_ATOMS: atom_id res chain seq x y z
N MET A 1 -0.08 33.60 -9.95
CA MET A 1 0.19 32.38 -10.75
C MET A 1 -1.12 31.98 -11.38
N GLU A 2 -1.15 31.88 -12.71
CA GLU A 2 -2.30 31.40 -13.45
C GLU A 2 -2.17 29.88 -13.61
N ILE A 3 -3.25 29.14 -13.41
CA ILE A 3 -3.29 27.69 -13.54
C ILE A 3 -4.29 27.35 -14.63
N ASN A 4 -3.82 26.70 -15.70
CA ASN A 4 -4.68 26.29 -16.80
C ASN A 4 -5.37 24.96 -16.48
N LYS A 5 -6.67 24.89 -16.79
CA LYS A 5 -7.39 23.61 -16.86
C LYS A 5 -7.06 22.97 -18.21
N ILE A 6 -6.51 21.77 -18.21
CA ILE A 6 -6.18 21.02 -19.44
C ILE A 6 -7.19 19.90 -19.74
N GLY A 7 -8.07 19.60 -18.80
CA GLY A 7 -9.07 18.56 -18.94
C GLY A 7 -10.02 18.49 -17.76
N GLU A 8 -10.92 17.52 -17.80
CA GLU A 8 -11.95 17.33 -16.79
C GLU A 8 -12.15 15.84 -16.47
N VAL A 9 -12.38 15.55 -15.20
CA VAL A 9 -12.70 14.19 -14.75
C VAL A 9 -14.18 13.90 -14.98
N ARG A 10 -14.48 12.77 -15.63
CA ARG A 10 -15.79 12.11 -15.64
C ARG A 10 -15.78 10.95 -14.67
N SER A 11 -16.64 11.01 -13.67
CA SER A 11 -16.73 10.03 -12.58
C SER A 11 -18.17 9.78 -12.17
N LYS A 12 -18.47 8.61 -11.61
CA LYS A 12 -19.80 8.35 -11.06
C LYS A 12 -20.08 9.15 -9.77
N TYR A 13 -19.04 9.67 -9.12
CA TYR A 13 -19.15 10.40 -7.87
C TYR A 13 -19.36 11.89 -8.14
N LYS A 14 -20.59 12.39 -7.98
CA LYS A 14 -20.90 13.82 -8.11
C LYS A 14 -20.56 14.64 -6.87
N GLU A 15 -20.57 14.00 -5.72
CA GLU A 15 -20.21 14.60 -4.43
C GLU A 15 -19.01 13.90 -3.80
N PRO A 16 -18.18 14.61 -3.01
CA PRO A 16 -17.03 14.01 -2.36
C PRO A 16 -17.43 12.86 -1.43
N VAL A 17 -16.89 11.67 -1.71
CA VAL A 17 -16.90 10.54 -0.77
C VAL A 17 -15.48 10.22 -0.31
N GLY A 18 -15.30 9.16 0.49
CA GLY A 18 -13.97 8.78 0.96
C GLY A 18 -13.04 8.39 -0.20
N PRO A 19 -11.77 8.86 -0.24
CA PRO A 19 -10.84 8.52 -1.32
C PRO A 19 -10.61 7.01 -1.47
N ASP A 20 -10.62 6.23 -0.39
CA ASP A 20 -10.47 4.77 -0.49
C ASP A 20 -11.61 4.09 -1.27
N GLU A 21 -12.77 4.74 -1.32
CA GLU A 21 -13.92 4.26 -2.10
C GLU A 21 -13.79 4.69 -3.56
N MET A 22 -13.48 5.97 -3.80
CA MET A 22 -13.35 6.51 -5.16
C MET A 22 -12.25 5.79 -5.96
N ARG A 23 -11.11 5.49 -5.32
CA ARG A 23 -9.98 4.78 -5.94
C ARG A 23 -10.32 3.36 -6.43
N LYS A 24 -11.42 2.76 -5.97
CA LYS A 24 -11.85 1.42 -6.40
C LYS A 24 -12.69 1.43 -7.67
N THR A 25 -12.64 2.53 -8.44
CA THR A 25 -13.56 2.76 -9.55
C THR A 25 -12.81 3.29 -10.76
N LYS A 26 -13.40 3.08 -11.93
CA LYS A 26 -12.90 3.62 -13.20
C LYS A 26 -13.38 5.05 -13.36
N SER A 27 -12.55 5.90 -13.92
CA SER A 27 -12.88 7.28 -14.30
C SER A 27 -12.35 7.56 -15.70
N ILE A 28 -12.85 8.62 -16.32
CA ILE A 28 -12.33 9.10 -17.60
C ILE A 28 -11.75 10.49 -17.36
N ILE A 29 -10.58 10.77 -17.90
CA ILE A 29 -10.04 12.12 -18.01
C ILE A 29 -10.26 12.56 -19.45
N GLU A 30 -11.11 13.56 -19.64
CA GLU A 30 -11.35 14.17 -20.95
C GLU A 30 -10.46 15.39 -21.09
N VAL A 31 -9.44 15.29 -21.95
CA VAL A 31 -8.48 16.36 -22.22
C VAL A 31 -9.10 17.35 -23.22
N GLU A 32 -8.92 18.65 -22.98
CA GLU A 32 -9.46 19.69 -23.86
C GLU A 32 -8.76 19.62 -25.24
N ALA A 33 -9.50 19.96 -26.30
CA ALA A 33 -9.06 19.73 -27.69
C ALA A 33 -7.68 20.35 -28.01
N GLU A 34 -7.37 21.52 -27.44
CA GLU A 34 -6.11 22.23 -27.66
C GLU A 34 -4.88 21.54 -27.04
N TYR A 35 -5.07 20.61 -26.09
CA TYR A 35 -3.98 19.90 -25.41
C TYR A 35 -3.83 18.43 -25.83
N VAL A 36 -4.66 17.95 -26.78
CA VAL A 36 -4.71 16.52 -27.16
C VAL A 36 -3.39 16.03 -27.75
N ASP A 37 -2.66 16.87 -28.49
CA ASP A 37 -1.36 16.52 -29.06
C ASP A 37 -0.31 16.22 -27.98
N GLY A 38 -0.49 16.78 -26.77
CA GLY A 38 0.36 16.47 -25.61
C GLY A 38 0.21 15.05 -25.08
N LEU A 39 -0.75 14.26 -25.59
CA LEU A 39 -0.94 12.85 -25.25
C LEU A 39 -0.18 11.90 -26.17
N ASP A 40 0.62 12.39 -27.12
CA ASP A 40 1.42 11.51 -27.98
C ASP A 40 2.23 10.50 -27.14
N GLN A 41 2.19 9.23 -27.52
CA GLN A 41 2.85 8.10 -26.83
C GLN A 41 2.47 7.90 -25.35
N ILE A 42 1.35 8.44 -24.87
CA ILE A 42 0.93 8.24 -23.47
C ILE A 42 0.64 6.77 -23.15
N GLU A 43 0.25 5.98 -24.15
CA GLU A 43 -0.01 4.55 -24.06
C GLU A 43 1.23 3.70 -23.74
N ASP A 44 2.45 4.26 -23.88
CA ASP A 44 3.69 3.58 -23.49
C ASP A 44 3.87 3.50 -21.96
N TYR A 45 2.98 4.13 -21.20
CA TYR A 45 3.03 4.19 -19.73
C TYR A 45 1.80 3.54 -19.10
N GLU A 46 2.02 2.52 -18.26
CA GLU A 46 0.95 1.86 -17.50
C GLU A 46 0.36 2.76 -16.40
N TYR A 47 1.15 3.69 -15.87
CA TYR A 47 0.75 4.55 -14.76
C TYR A 47 1.02 6.02 -15.04
N LEU A 48 0.07 6.87 -14.63
CA LEU A 48 0.13 8.32 -14.80
C LEU A 48 -0.05 9.03 -13.45
N GLN A 49 0.67 10.12 -13.22
CA GLN A 49 0.38 11.06 -12.15
C GLN A 49 -0.55 12.16 -12.67
N ILE A 50 -1.71 12.26 -12.05
CA ILE A 50 -2.73 13.25 -12.39
C ILE A 50 -2.72 14.33 -11.32
N LEU A 51 -2.46 15.57 -11.73
CA LEU A 51 -2.65 16.75 -10.89
C LEU A 51 -3.99 17.38 -11.23
N PHE A 52 -4.78 17.65 -10.20
CA PHE A 52 -6.15 18.14 -10.36
C PHE A 52 -6.52 19.15 -9.27
N TYR A 53 -7.54 19.97 -9.53
CA TYR A 53 -7.97 21.03 -8.62
C TYR A 53 -9.21 20.61 -7.83
N PHE A 54 -9.19 20.68 -6.49
CA PHE A 54 -10.39 20.46 -5.68
C PHE A 54 -11.34 21.67 -5.79
N HIS A 55 -12.05 21.76 -6.91
CA HIS A 55 -12.93 22.87 -7.27
C HIS A 55 -14.10 23.11 -6.29
N LYS A 56 -14.48 22.12 -5.47
CA LYS A 56 -15.47 22.26 -4.38
C LYS A 56 -14.84 22.55 -3.01
N SER A 57 -13.51 22.69 -2.92
CA SER A 57 -12.84 22.90 -1.65
C SER A 57 -12.75 24.39 -1.32
N GLU A 58 -13.41 24.82 -0.25
CA GLU A 58 -13.42 26.20 0.22
C GLU A 58 -12.69 26.37 1.56
N GLY A 59 -11.88 27.42 1.66
CA GLY A 59 -11.10 27.75 2.85
C GLY A 59 -10.11 26.66 3.28
N TYR A 60 -9.40 26.91 4.38
CA TYR A 60 -8.48 25.94 4.97
C TYR A 60 -8.24 26.22 6.45
N ASP A 61 -7.93 25.15 7.19
CA ASP A 61 -7.47 25.22 8.57
C ASP A 61 -6.04 24.68 8.66
N LEU A 62 -5.13 25.50 9.17
CA LEU A 62 -3.72 25.11 9.34
C LEU A 62 -3.58 23.96 10.33
N ILE A 63 -4.42 23.89 11.35
CA ILE A 63 -4.50 22.80 12.32
C ILE A 63 -5.97 22.38 12.41
N SER A 64 -6.26 21.10 12.19
CA SER A 64 -7.60 20.56 12.36
C SER A 64 -7.60 19.05 12.52
N LYS A 65 -8.68 18.51 13.09
CA LYS A 65 -8.98 17.08 13.11
C LYS A 65 -9.12 16.55 11.68
N ARG A 66 -8.37 15.51 11.35
CA ARG A 66 -8.38 14.88 10.02
C ARG A 66 -9.30 13.66 10.00
N ARG A 67 -9.64 13.18 8.80
CA ARG A 67 -10.49 11.98 8.59
C ARG A 67 -10.02 10.76 9.40
N ARG A 68 -8.71 10.61 9.60
CA ARG A 68 -8.11 9.56 10.43
C ARG A 68 -7.12 10.16 11.41
N GLY A 69 -7.21 9.74 12.67
CA GLY A 69 -6.25 10.08 13.73
C GLY A 69 -6.45 11.46 14.37
N PRO A 70 -5.47 11.90 15.19
CA PRO A 70 -5.55 13.14 15.94
C PRO A 70 -5.43 14.37 15.02
N GLU A 71 -5.72 15.52 15.61
CA GLU A 71 -5.44 16.83 15.02
C GLU A 71 -3.97 16.95 14.63
N ARG A 72 -3.74 17.61 13.49
CA ARG A 72 -2.40 17.83 12.96
C ARG A 72 -2.35 18.97 11.97
N GLY A 73 -1.15 19.48 11.75
CA GLY A 73 -0.84 20.49 10.75
C GLY A 73 -1.27 20.05 9.34
N LEU A 74 -1.79 20.98 8.55
CA LEU A 74 -2.32 20.72 7.21
C LEU A 74 -1.32 20.03 6.28
N PHE A 75 -0.07 20.48 6.29
CA PHE A 75 1.00 19.93 5.45
C PHE A 75 1.48 18.54 5.86
N THR A 76 1.03 18.04 7.01
CA THR A 76 1.24 16.65 7.45
C THR A 76 0.10 15.70 7.03
N SER A 77 -0.81 16.20 6.18
CA SER A 77 -2.00 15.49 5.71
C SER A 77 -2.18 15.64 4.19
N ARG A 78 -3.18 14.93 3.66
CA ARG A 78 -3.67 15.04 2.27
C ARG A 78 -5.08 15.65 2.21
N SER A 79 -5.42 16.54 3.14
CA SER A 79 -6.71 17.24 3.16
C SER A 79 -6.89 18.05 1.87
N PRO A 80 -8.09 18.08 1.25
CA PRO A 80 -8.35 18.94 0.09
C PRO A 80 -8.44 20.43 0.45
N ARG A 81 -8.82 20.74 1.70
CA ARG A 81 -8.91 22.12 2.24
C ARG A 81 -7.51 22.68 2.51
N ARG A 82 -6.87 23.27 1.49
CA ARG A 82 -5.50 23.81 1.54
C ARG A 82 -5.39 25.18 0.85
N PRO A 83 -4.35 25.99 1.13
CA PRO A 83 -4.13 27.28 0.46
C PRO A 83 -4.15 27.20 -1.06
N THR A 84 -3.56 26.14 -1.62
CA THR A 84 -3.67 25.79 -3.04
C THR A 84 -4.25 24.38 -3.11
N PRO A 85 -5.53 24.22 -3.47
CA PRO A 85 -6.24 22.95 -3.35
C PRO A 85 -5.95 22.03 -4.54
N ILE A 86 -4.67 21.66 -4.69
CA ILE A 86 -4.21 20.72 -5.70
C ILE A 86 -4.14 19.31 -5.10
N GLY A 87 -4.79 18.38 -5.78
CA GLY A 87 -4.68 16.95 -5.58
C GLY A 87 -3.64 16.35 -6.51
N ILE A 88 -3.02 15.25 -6.08
CA ILE A 88 -2.15 14.44 -6.92
C ILE A 88 -2.45 12.96 -6.66
N THR A 89 -2.66 12.22 -7.75
CA THR A 89 -2.94 10.79 -7.69
C THR A 89 -2.28 10.06 -8.84
N THR A 90 -1.53 9.01 -8.49
CA THR A 90 -1.08 8.00 -9.46
C THR A 90 -2.25 7.09 -9.79
N VAL A 91 -2.55 6.97 -11.08
CA VAL A 91 -3.62 6.13 -11.65
C VAL A 91 -3.01 5.11 -12.60
N GLU A 92 -3.70 3.99 -12.78
CA GLU A 92 -3.44 3.05 -13.87
C GLU A 92 -4.12 3.55 -15.15
N LEU A 93 -3.40 3.61 -16.25
CA LEU A 93 -3.95 3.87 -17.58
C LEU A 93 -4.50 2.56 -18.14
N LEU A 94 -5.82 2.48 -18.31
CA LEU A 94 -6.47 1.29 -18.84
C LEU A 94 -6.52 1.30 -20.38
N LYS A 95 -6.79 2.48 -20.96
CA LYS A 95 -6.78 2.73 -22.41
C LYS A 95 -6.91 4.22 -22.72
N ARG A 96 -6.54 4.61 -23.93
CA ARG A 96 -6.84 5.91 -24.54
C ARG A 96 -7.83 5.76 -25.69
N GLU A 97 -8.75 6.71 -25.79
CA GLU A 97 -9.70 6.87 -26.89
C GLU A 97 -9.71 8.34 -27.33
N GLY A 98 -8.85 8.70 -28.28
CA GLY A 98 -8.70 10.09 -28.73
C GLY A 98 -8.21 10.99 -27.58
N ASN A 99 -9.07 11.93 -27.14
CA ASN A 99 -8.80 12.83 -26.01
C ASN A 99 -9.23 12.26 -24.65
N LYS A 100 -9.70 11.01 -24.59
CA LYS A 100 -10.21 10.39 -23.36
C LYS A 100 -9.24 9.35 -22.83
N LEU A 101 -8.80 9.52 -21.59
CA LEU A 101 -8.00 8.53 -20.86
C LEU A 101 -8.89 7.78 -19.88
N HIS A 102 -9.07 6.48 -20.09
CA HIS A 102 -9.76 5.61 -19.14
C HIS A 102 -8.75 5.18 -18.09
N VAL A 103 -9.04 5.47 -16.83
CA VAL A 103 -8.10 5.27 -15.72
C VAL A 103 -8.74 4.55 -14.55
N TYR A 104 -7.92 3.88 -13.74
CA TYR A 104 -8.33 3.28 -12.47
C TYR A 104 -7.49 3.83 -11.31
N GLY A 105 -8.11 4.03 -10.14
CA GLY A 105 -7.40 4.52 -8.96
C GLY A 105 -7.46 6.02 -8.72
N LEU A 106 -8.25 6.78 -9.49
CA LEU A 106 -8.43 8.22 -9.29
C LEU A 106 -9.39 8.52 -8.12
N ASP A 107 -9.08 9.52 -7.31
CA ASP A 107 -9.91 10.01 -6.19
C ASP A 107 -10.43 11.44 -6.41
N ALA A 108 -10.99 11.66 -7.60
CA ALA A 108 -11.61 12.91 -8.01
C ALA A 108 -13.09 12.69 -8.35
N ILE A 109 -13.91 13.70 -8.02
CA ILE A 109 -15.34 13.72 -8.35
C ILE A 109 -15.56 14.13 -9.80
N ASP A 110 -16.77 13.90 -10.30
CA ASP A 110 -17.22 14.37 -11.61
C ASP A 110 -17.08 15.88 -11.73
N GLY A 111 -16.61 16.36 -12.88
CA GLY A 111 -16.35 17.77 -13.14
C GLY A 111 -15.04 18.30 -12.55
N THR A 112 -14.21 17.46 -11.93
CA THR A 112 -12.94 17.92 -11.36
C THR A 112 -11.97 18.40 -12.45
N PRO A 113 -11.47 19.66 -12.40
CA PRO A 113 -10.48 20.15 -13.35
C PRO A 113 -9.15 19.41 -13.22
N VAL A 114 -8.63 18.92 -14.34
CA VAL A 114 -7.26 18.39 -14.46
C VAL A 114 -6.34 19.53 -14.87
N ILE A 115 -5.20 19.63 -14.18
CA ILE A 115 -4.19 20.68 -14.36
C ILE A 115 -2.99 20.15 -15.13
N ASP A 116 -2.58 18.91 -14.87
CA ASP A 116 -1.35 18.34 -15.44
C ASP A 116 -1.43 16.81 -15.42
N ILE A 117 -0.74 16.17 -16.36
CA ILE A 117 -0.64 14.72 -16.54
C ILE A 117 0.83 14.40 -16.78
N LYS A 118 1.40 13.47 -15.99
CA LYS A 118 2.79 13.03 -16.15
C LYS A 118 2.90 11.52 -16.15
N PRO A 119 3.84 10.93 -16.91
CA PRO A 119 4.16 9.52 -16.74
C PRO A 119 4.67 9.27 -15.32
N TYR A 120 4.21 8.19 -14.68
CA TYR A 120 4.78 7.75 -13.41
C TYR A 120 6.10 7.02 -13.68
N ALA A 121 7.17 7.49 -13.05
CA ALA A 121 8.49 6.90 -13.12
C ALA A 121 8.94 6.51 -11.71
N SER A 122 8.95 5.21 -11.43
CA SER A 122 9.26 4.70 -10.09
C SER A 122 10.61 5.18 -9.54
N PHE A 123 11.61 5.39 -10.40
CA PHE A 123 12.93 5.89 -10.02
C PHE A 123 12.96 7.38 -9.66
N MET A 124 11.98 8.18 -10.12
CA MET A 124 11.86 9.61 -9.79
C MET A 124 10.83 9.86 -8.69
N ASP A 125 9.70 9.17 -8.76
CA ASP A 125 8.52 9.45 -7.96
C ASP A 125 8.48 8.67 -6.64
N GLN A 126 9.22 7.57 -6.54
CA GLN A 126 9.45 6.93 -5.26
C GLN A 126 10.57 7.65 -4.50
N PRO A 127 10.47 7.74 -3.17
CA PRO A 127 11.51 8.36 -2.38
C PRO A 127 12.83 7.59 -2.54
N THR A 128 13.89 8.28 -2.94
CA THR A 128 15.25 7.75 -2.89
C THR A 128 15.53 7.26 -1.47
N LEU A 129 15.86 5.97 -1.35
CA LEU A 129 16.29 5.40 -0.08
C LEU A 129 17.73 5.86 0.14
N SER A 130 17.93 6.91 0.94
CA SER A 130 19.27 7.22 1.44
C SER A 130 19.69 6.19 2.48
N LEU A 131 20.97 5.81 2.47
CA LEU A 131 21.60 5.05 3.55
C LEU A 131 21.53 5.78 4.91
N GLN A 132 21.14 7.06 4.91
CA GLN A 132 20.92 7.87 6.12
C GLN A 132 19.62 7.51 6.86
N LYS A 133 18.74 6.67 6.31
CA LYS A 133 17.56 6.20 7.04
C LYS A 133 18.01 5.28 8.18
N LYS A 134 17.46 5.50 9.38
CA LYS A 134 17.77 4.74 10.61
C LYS A 134 17.70 3.21 10.46
N THR A 135 16.94 2.71 9.49
CA THR A 135 16.82 1.26 9.23
C THR A 135 16.56 0.97 7.74
N PRO A 136 17.17 -0.08 7.17
CA PRO A 136 16.87 -0.56 5.82
C PRO A 136 15.43 -1.07 5.70
N ARG A 137 14.77 -1.40 6.82
CA ARG A 137 13.36 -1.88 6.86
C ARG A 137 12.33 -0.75 6.83
N TYR A 138 12.74 0.50 6.62
CA TYR A 138 11.85 1.68 6.68
C TYR A 138 10.53 1.51 5.90
N ARG A 139 10.58 0.95 4.67
CA ARG A 139 9.38 0.74 3.85
C ARG A 139 8.44 -0.29 4.46
N ILE A 140 8.97 -1.44 4.90
CA ILE A 140 8.20 -2.51 5.55
C ILE A 140 7.55 -1.98 6.83
N ASN A 141 8.31 -1.26 7.66
CA ASN A 141 7.81 -0.66 8.91
C ASN A 141 6.67 0.32 8.65
N LYS A 142 6.74 1.11 7.57
CA LYS A 142 5.61 1.97 7.16
C LYS A 142 4.38 1.16 6.76
N LEU A 143 4.54 0.11 5.95
CA LEU A 143 3.41 -0.72 5.54
C LEU A 143 2.73 -1.38 6.74
N ILE A 144 3.49 -1.86 7.73
CA ILE A 144 2.96 -2.39 9.00
C ILE A 144 2.22 -1.30 9.76
N LYS A 145 2.86 -0.14 9.98
CA LYS A 145 2.29 1.00 10.73
C LYS A 145 0.97 1.47 10.13
N TYR A 146 0.87 1.49 8.80
CA TYR A 146 -0.34 1.90 8.08
C TYR A 146 -1.29 0.74 7.74
N GLN A 147 -0.99 -0.48 8.19
CA GLN A 147 -1.81 -1.68 7.98
C GLN A 147 -2.12 -1.90 6.49
N ASN A 148 -1.08 -1.86 5.65
CA ASN A 148 -1.19 -2.18 4.24
C ASN A 148 -0.72 -3.62 4.00
N GLN A 149 -1.57 -4.60 4.33
CA GLN A 149 -1.25 -6.02 4.18
C GLN A 149 -1.17 -6.45 2.72
N HIS A 150 -1.88 -5.75 1.82
CA HIS A 150 -1.83 -6.03 0.39
C HIS A 150 -0.43 -5.81 -0.17
N ASP A 151 0.16 -4.62 0.05
CA ASP A 151 1.53 -4.35 -0.39
C ASP A 151 2.56 -5.24 0.32
N LEU A 152 2.34 -5.57 1.61
CA LEU A 152 3.22 -6.52 2.30
C LEU A 152 3.20 -7.90 1.64
N LEU A 153 2.02 -8.38 1.22
CA LEU A 153 1.87 -9.64 0.51
C LEU A 153 2.50 -9.60 -0.88
N LEU A 154 2.29 -8.53 -1.64
CA LEU A 154 2.92 -8.36 -2.95
C LEU A 154 4.43 -8.48 -2.85
N LYS A 155 5.02 -7.82 -1.83
CA LYS A 155 6.47 -7.86 -1.61
C LYS A 155 6.98 -9.16 -1.03
N ALA A 156 6.23 -9.80 -0.13
CA ALA A 156 6.57 -11.15 0.33
C ALA A 156 6.57 -12.14 -0.85
N GLY A 157 5.67 -11.94 -1.81
CA GLY A 157 5.62 -12.72 -3.05
C GLY A 157 6.84 -12.52 -3.95
N GLU A 158 7.47 -11.33 -3.96
CA GLU A 158 8.74 -11.10 -4.67
C GLU A 158 9.84 -12.05 -4.14
N LEU A 159 9.89 -12.26 -2.82
CA LEU A 159 10.82 -13.21 -2.20
C LEU A 159 10.42 -14.68 -2.42
N HIS A 160 9.12 -14.98 -2.30
CA HIS A 160 8.61 -16.34 -2.30
C HIS A 160 8.42 -16.93 -3.71
N GLY A 161 8.19 -16.08 -4.72
CA GLY A 161 8.01 -16.46 -6.12
C GLY A 161 6.57 -16.69 -6.57
N HIS A 162 5.59 -16.80 -5.66
CA HIS A 162 4.17 -16.85 -6.00
C HIS A 162 3.26 -16.35 -4.86
N TYR A 163 1.97 -16.17 -5.13
CA TYR A 163 0.98 -15.84 -4.11
C TYR A 163 0.18 -17.08 -3.71
N CYS A 164 0.15 -17.40 -2.41
CA CYS A 164 -0.65 -18.50 -1.87
C CYS A 164 -1.24 -18.13 -0.50
N PRO A 165 -2.30 -18.83 -0.05
CA PRO A 165 -2.95 -18.56 1.23
C PRO A 165 -1.99 -18.63 2.43
N TYR A 166 -1.02 -19.55 2.42
CA TYR A 166 -0.08 -19.71 3.53
C TYR A 166 0.91 -18.55 3.62
N LEU A 167 1.41 -18.04 2.50
CA LEU A 167 2.21 -16.81 2.46
C LEU A 167 1.43 -15.65 3.07
N ALA A 168 0.16 -15.49 2.67
CA ALA A 168 -0.72 -14.45 3.20
C ALA A 168 -0.94 -14.59 4.71
N LEU A 169 -1.19 -15.81 5.23
CA LEU A 169 -1.31 -16.04 6.67
C LEU A 169 -0.04 -15.65 7.44
N GLY A 170 1.14 -15.93 6.88
CA GLY A 170 2.42 -15.52 7.46
C GLY A 170 2.56 -14.00 7.54
N VAL A 171 2.26 -13.30 6.44
CA VAL A 171 2.25 -11.83 6.40
C VAL A 171 1.30 -11.24 7.44
N LEU A 172 0.09 -11.79 7.56
CA LEU A 172 -0.91 -11.33 8.52
C LEU A 172 -0.45 -11.52 9.97
N ALA A 173 0.05 -12.70 10.32
CA ALA A 173 0.54 -12.99 11.67
C ALA A 173 1.69 -12.07 12.08
N ALA A 174 2.67 -11.88 11.20
CA ALA A 174 3.80 -10.98 11.44
C ALA A 174 3.40 -9.50 11.51
N ALA A 175 2.50 -9.04 10.63
CA ALA A 175 2.04 -7.65 10.67
C ALA A 175 1.27 -7.34 11.97
N ASP A 176 0.43 -8.28 12.43
CA ASP A 176 -0.34 -8.12 13.67
C ASP A 176 0.58 -8.09 14.91
N VAL A 177 1.56 -8.99 15.01
CA VAL A 177 2.45 -9.03 16.18
C VAL A 177 3.30 -7.77 16.30
N LEU A 178 3.86 -7.28 15.19
CA LEU A 178 4.71 -6.09 15.17
C LEU A 178 3.93 -4.85 15.57
N LYS A 179 2.67 -4.76 15.13
CA LYS A 179 1.75 -3.71 15.55
C LYS A 179 1.48 -3.78 17.06
N ARG A 180 1.18 -4.96 17.61
CA ARG A 180 0.88 -5.16 19.04
C ARG A 180 2.09 -4.88 19.93
N PHE A 181 3.29 -5.25 19.48
CA PHE A 181 4.51 -5.03 20.26
C PHE A 181 4.95 -3.57 20.29
N GLY A 182 4.37 -2.72 19.44
CA GLY A 182 4.73 -1.31 19.30
C GLY A 182 6.17 -1.12 18.84
N ALA A 183 6.77 -2.16 18.27
CA ALA A 183 8.16 -2.16 17.88
C ALA A 183 8.29 -1.43 16.54
N GLU A 184 8.83 -0.22 16.56
CA GLU A 184 9.70 0.17 15.44
C GLU A 184 10.86 -0.82 15.52
N ASN A 185 10.88 -1.85 14.66
CA ASN A 185 12.00 -2.79 14.63
C ASN A 185 13.21 -2.02 14.05
N ASP A 186 13.92 -1.35 14.96
CA ASP A 186 15.15 -0.60 14.77
C ASP A 186 16.40 -1.50 14.89
N GLY A 187 16.23 -2.72 15.44
CA GLY A 187 17.26 -3.75 15.48
C GLY A 187 16.68 -5.15 15.26
N MET A 188 17.28 -5.89 14.33
CA MET A 188 16.96 -7.28 13.99
C MET A 188 17.04 -8.25 15.19
N GLU A 189 17.64 -7.82 16.30
CA GLU A 189 17.94 -8.65 17.46
C GLU A 189 16.86 -8.62 18.55
N ASP A 190 15.83 -7.77 18.46
CA ASP A 190 14.84 -7.63 19.54
C ASP A 190 13.64 -8.57 19.41
N LEU A 191 13.37 -9.08 18.20
CA LEU A 191 12.25 -9.97 17.93
C LEU A 191 12.76 -11.33 17.51
N LEU A 192 12.31 -12.40 18.17
CA LEU A 192 12.57 -13.78 17.79
C LEU A 192 11.28 -14.41 17.27
N ALA A 193 11.35 -15.12 16.15
CA ALA A 193 10.27 -15.95 15.63
C ALA A 193 10.66 -17.43 15.68
N VAL A 194 9.86 -18.24 16.35
CA VAL A 194 9.97 -19.70 16.34
C VAL A 194 8.88 -20.25 15.43
N VAL A 195 9.24 -20.64 14.21
CA VAL A 195 8.30 -21.22 13.24
C VAL A 195 8.23 -22.74 13.40
N GLU A 196 7.01 -23.27 13.37
CA GLU A 196 6.73 -24.69 13.64
C GLU A 196 6.48 -25.52 12.37
N THR A 197 6.77 -24.93 11.20
CA THR A 197 6.54 -25.49 9.86
C THR A 197 7.61 -25.02 8.86
N ASN A 198 7.87 -25.84 7.84
CA ASN A 198 8.73 -25.54 6.69
C ASN A 198 7.91 -25.17 5.43
N SER A 199 6.78 -24.47 5.58
CA SER A 199 5.90 -24.08 4.48
C SER A 199 6.01 -22.59 4.11
N CYS A 200 5.31 -22.18 3.03
CA CYS A 200 5.21 -20.78 2.57
C CYS A 200 4.81 -19.78 3.68
N PHE A 201 4.15 -20.27 4.73
CA PHE A 201 3.84 -19.49 5.93
C PHE A 201 5.09 -18.86 6.54
N SER A 202 6.18 -19.61 6.61
CA SER A 202 7.45 -19.15 7.18
C SER A 202 8.06 -18.02 6.36
N ASP A 203 7.93 -18.01 5.03
CA ASP A 203 8.46 -16.92 4.19
C ASP A 203 7.70 -15.60 4.41
N GLY A 204 6.38 -15.66 4.60
CA GLY A 204 5.57 -14.50 4.95
C GLY A 204 6.00 -13.88 6.29
N ILE A 205 6.34 -14.74 7.26
CA ILE A 205 6.91 -14.34 8.56
C ILE A 205 8.28 -13.69 8.37
N GLN A 206 9.20 -14.38 7.68
CA GLN A 206 10.58 -13.93 7.46
C GLN A 206 10.61 -12.54 6.81
N TYR A 207 9.88 -12.37 5.71
CA TYR A 207 9.84 -11.09 4.99
C TYR A 207 9.30 -9.97 5.88
N THR A 208 8.13 -10.18 6.48
CA THR A 208 7.38 -9.14 7.19
C THR A 208 8.01 -8.78 8.54
N ALA A 209 8.39 -9.78 9.33
CA ALA A 209 9.03 -9.58 10.65
C ALA A 209 10.53 -9.29 10.55
N GLY A 210 11.17 -9.67 9.45
CA GLY A 210 12.61 -9.52 9.29
C GLY A 210 13.43 -10.50 10.09
N THR A 211 12.76 -11.55 10.56
CA THR A 211 13.38 -12.63 11.28
C THR A 211 14.04 -13.58 10.30
N THR A 212 15.35 -13.76 10.38
CA THR A 212 16.09 -14.64 9.47
C THR A 212 17.06 -15.53 10.26
N PHE A 213 17.58 -16.57 9.62
CA PHE A 213 18.65 -17.37 10.22
C PHE A 213 19.93 -16.54 10.41
N GLY A 214 20.30 -15.72 9.42
CA GLY A 214 21.56 -14.98 9.43
C GLY A 214 21.66 -13.87 10.49
N ASN A 215 20.54 -13.28 10.90
CA ASN A 215 20.49 -12.33 12.01
C ASN A 215 20.06 -12.98 13.34
N ASN A 216 20.12 -14.32 13.43
CA ASN A 216 19.84 -15.10 14.64
C ASN A 216 18.47 -14.85 15.27
N SER A 217 17.45 -14.54 14.48
CA SER A 217 16.11 -14.18 14.98
C SER A 217 15.00 -15.09 14.45
N LEU A 218 15.34 -16.08 13.62
CA LEU A 218 14.44 -17.14 13.20
C LEU A 218 14.94 -18.49 13.76
N ILE A 219 14.05 -19.20 14.45
CA ILE A 219 14.26 -20.58 14.89
C ILE A 219 13.22 -21.44 14.18
N TYR A 220 13.67 -22.51 13.53
CA TYR A 220 12.79 -23.52 12.98
C TYR A 220 12.72 -24.72 13.93
N ARG A 221 11.51 -25.14 14.29
CA ARG A 221 11.23 -26.33 15.07
C ARG A 221 10.03 -27.06 14.47
N ASP A 222 10.28 -27.99 13.57
CA ASP A 222 9.18 -28.67 12.90
C ASP A 222 8.33 -29.49 13.88
N PHE A 223 7.07 -29.09 14.05
CA PHE A 223 6.07 -29.86 14.76
C PHE A 223 4.90 -30.24 13.84
N GLY A 224 5.04 -30.02 12.53
CA GLY A 224 3.99 -30.20 11.53
C GLY A 224 2.84 -29.19 11.65
N LYS A 225 3.02 -28.10 12.42
CA LYS A 225 1.96 -27.13 12.70
C LYS A 225 2.20 -25.84 11.94
N THR A 226 1.18 -25.35 11.24
CA THR A 226 1.21 -23.97 10.70
C THR A 226 1.07 -22.99 11.87
N ALA A 227 2.19 -22.70 12.51
CA ALA A 227 2.27 -21.89 13.71
C ALA A 227 3.60 -21.15 13.83
N VAL A 228 3.57 -20.03 14.55
CA VAL A 228 4.73 -19.23 14.90
C VAL A 228 4.57 -18.69 16.32
N THR A 229 5.66 -18.73 17.08
CA THR A 229 5.75 -18.02 18.37
C THR A 229 6.71 -16.85 18.23
N PHE A 230 6.22 -15.65 18.46
CA PHE A 230 7.02 -14.45 18.53
C PHE A 230 7.37 -14.11 19.97
N VAL A 231 8.62 -13.75 20.21
CA VAL A 231 9.14 -13.37 21.52
C VAL A 231 9.91 -12.06 21.38
N LYS A 232 9.58 -11.06 22.20
CA LYS A 232 10.42 -9.88 22.34
C LYS A 232 11.55 -10.18 23.32
N ARG A 233 12.80 -10.15 22.85
CA ARG A 233 13.97 -10.33 23.70
C ARG A 233 14.04 -9.20 24.75
N GLY A 234 14.45 -9.56 25.96
CA GLY A 234 14.47 -8.64 27.10
C GLY A 234 13.10 -8.32 27.72
N ASP A 235 11.99 -8.76 27.11
CA ASP A 235 10.63 -8.56 27.64
C ASP A 235 9.87 -9.89 27.64
N SER A 236 10.02 -10.65 28.73
CA SER A 236 9.39 -11.96 28.92
C SER A 236 7.86 -11.91 28.93
N THR A 237 7.26 -10.74 29.09
CA THR A 237 5.81 -10.54 29.06
C THR A 237 5.24 -10.37 27.65
N LYS A 238 6.11 -10.13 26.66
CA LYS A 238 5.73 -9.98 25.25
C LYS A 238 6.08 -11.23 24.46
N ASN A 239 5.22 -12.22 24.62
CA ASN A 239 5.20 -13.43 23.81
C ASN A 239 3.80 -13.61 23.19
N LEU A 240 3.75 -13.94 21.90
CA LEU A 240 2.49 -14.19 21.20
C LEU A 240 2.67 -15.36 20.24
N ARG A 241 1.78 -16.34 20.34
CA ARG A 241 1.75 -17.50 19.45
C ARG A 241 0.53 -17.43 18.53
N TYR A 242 0.78 -17.56 17.24
CA TYR A 242 -0.24 -17.67 16.21
C TYR A 242 -0.22 -19.09 15.68
N TYR A 243 -1.39 -19.70 15.50
CA TYR A 243 -1.52 -21.02 14.89
C TYR A 243 -2.80 -21.07 14.06
N PHE A 244 -2.75 -21.83 12.97
CA PHE A 244 -3.91 -22.09 12.14
C PHE A 244 -4.72 -23.25 12.74
N LYS A 245 -6.01 -23.03 13.03
CA LYS A 245 -6.85 -23.98 13.78
C LYS A 245 -7.61 -24.98 12.88
N ASP A 246 -7.97 -24.57 11.66
CA ASP A 246 -8.78 -25.37 10.72
C ASP A 246 -8.00 -25.58 9.43
N SER A 247 -7.20 -26.65 9.37
CA SER A 247 -6.36 -26.99 8.21
C SER A 247 -7.15 -27.11 6.91
N ASP A 248 -8.40 -27.55 7.00
CA ASP A 248 -9.24 -27.96 5.86
C ASP A 248 -9.98 -26.76 5.27
N LEU A 249 -10.03 -25.63 5.99
CA LEU A 249 -10.63 -24.38 5.50
C LEU A 249 -10.02 -23.93 4.17
N ILE A 250 -8.70 -24.02 4.01
CA ILE A 250 -8.05 -23.56 2.78
C ILE A 250 -8.38 -24.50 1.61
N GLU A 251 -8.45 -25.81 1.86
CA GLU A 251 -8.82 -26.79 0.83
C GLU A 251 -10.29 -26.63 0.41
N ARG A 252 -11.18 -26.37 1.37
CA ARG A 252 -12.61 -26.15 1.13
C ARG A 252 -12.89 -24.84 0.38
N GLU A 253 -12.29 -23.75 0.81
CA GLU A 253 -12.60 -22.41 0.28
C GLU A 253 -11.73 -22.03 -0.94
N TYR A 254 -10.54 -22.64 -1.09
CA TYR A 254 -9.58 -22.33 -2.15
C TYR A 254 -8.95 -23.61 -2.74
N PRO A 255 -9.74 -24.51 -3.36
CA PRO A 255 -9.27 -25.81 -3.83
C PRO A 255 -8.12 -25.71 -4.84
N GLU A 256 -8.11 -24.71 -5.73
CA GLU A 256 -6.99 -24.49 -6.67
C GLU A 256 -5.66 -24.12 -5.98
N ALA A 257 -5.73 -23.40 -4.87
CA ALA A 257 -4.54 -23.06 -4.09
C ALA A 257 -4.03 -24.25 -3.27
N ALA A 258 -4.92 -25.18 -2.89
CA ALA A 258 -4.56 -26.45 -2.27
C ALA A 258 -3.93 -27.42 -3.28
N LEU A 259 -4.41 -27.43 -4.53
CA LEU A 259 -3.86 -28.25 -5.62
C LEU A 259 -2.42 -27.83 -6.02
N LYS A 260 -1.99 -26.63 -5.64
CA LYS A 260 -0.59 -26.17 -5.80
C LYS A 260 0.36 -26.66 -4.70
N LYS A 261 -0.05 -27.53 -3.77
CA LYS A 261 0.78 -27.99 -2.65
C LYS A 261 1.26 -29.44 -2.78
N LEU A 262 2.54 -29.61 -3.13
CA LEU A 262 3.64 -30.19 -2.34
C LEU A 262 4.81 -30.52 -3.27
#